data_AF-A0A8D8Q164-F1
#
_entry.id   AF-A0A8D8Q164-F1
#
_cell.length_a   1.000
_cell.length_b   1.000
_cell.length_c   1.000
_cell.angle_alpha   90.00
_cell.angle_beta   90.00
_cell.angle_gamma   90.00
#
_symmetry.space_group_name_H-M   'P 1'
#
loop_
_entity.id
_entity.type
_entity.pdbx_description
1 polymer ?
#
loop_
_entity_poly.entity_id
_entity_poly.type
_entity_poly.pdbx_seq_one_letter_code
_entity_poly.pdbx_strand_id
1 'polypeptide(L)'
;FNFVLRICKNEDTWSKQYNVLYLDNSVGAGFSFTTPEGYTRNQTIIGRHLYEALYQFFHLFPEFAENDFYLTGESYAGKYIPTAAYEIHKRNLMSHFKINL
;
A
#
# COMPACT_ATOMS: atom_id res chain seq x y z
N PHE A 1 -21.49 -24.64 -16.35
CA PHE A 1 -20.27 -24.01 -16.89
C PHE A 1 -19.16 -24.16 -15.85
N ASN A 2 -18.16 -25.02 -16.08
CA ASN A 2 -17.01 -25.18 -15.18
C ASN A 2 -15.81 -24.44 -15.79
N PHE A 3 -15.52 -23.24 -15.29
CA PHE A 3 -14.27 -22.56 -15.60
C PHE A 3 -13.21 -22.98 -14.58
N VAL A 4 -12.14 -23.60 -15.06
CA VAL A 4 -10.91 -23.78 -14.28
C VAL A 4 -10.05 -22.57 -14.53
N LEU A 5 -9.88 -21.72 -13.51
CA LEU A 5 -8.95 -20.60 -13.56
C LEU A 5 -7.52 -21.14 -13.60
N ARG A 6 -6.72 -20.62 -14.54
CA ARG A 6 -5.30 -20.92 -14.67
C ARG A 6 -4.53 -19.61 -14.67
N ILE A 7 -3.37 -19.60 -14.01
CA ILE A 7 -2.46 -18.46 -14.04
C ILE A 7 -1.65 -18.54 -15.34
N CYS A 8 -1.57 -17.42 -16.05
CA CYS A 8 -0.70 -17.24 -17.20
C CYS A 8 0.23 -16.04 -16.97
N LYS A 9 1.41 -16.06 -17.62
CA LYS A 9 2.37 -14.98 -17.52
C LYS A 9 1.83 -13.75 -18.26
N ASN A 10 1.88 -12.59 -17.61
CA ASN A 10 1.64 -11.30 -18.25
C ASN A 10 2.97 -10.73 -18.78
N GLU A 11 3.08 -10.58 -20.10
CA GLU A 11 4.27 -9.99 -20.73
C GLU A 11 4.32 -8.46 -20.57
N ASP A 12 3.24 -7.78 -20.19
CA ASP A 12 3.24 -6.32 -20.03
C ASP A 12 3.19 -5.91 -18.54
N THR A 13 3.71 -6.76 -17.65
CA THR A 13 3.74 -6.51 -16.20
C THR A 13 4.74 -5.41 -15.82
N TRP A 14 4.33 -4.53 -14.89
CA TRP A 14 5.20 -3.50 -14.29
C TRP A 14 6.38 -4.11 -13.53
N SER A 15 6.25 -5.35 -13.06
CA SER A 15 7.34 -6.07 -12.38
C SER A 15 8.55 -6.37 -13.27
N LYS A 16 8.48 -6.07 -14.58
CA LYS A 16 9.65 -6.09 -15.47
C LYS A 16 10.66 -4.97 -15.17
N GLN A 17 10.19 -3.85 -14.60
CA GLN A 17 11.01 -2.65 -14.38
C GLN A 17 11.00 -2.18 -12.91
N TYR A 18 9.99 -2.55 -12.13
CA TYR A 18 9.80 -2.08 -10.76
C TYR A 18 9.61 -3.24 -9.79
N ASN A 19 9.98 -3.04 -8.52
CA ASN A 19 9.48 -3.88 -7.43
C ASN A 19 8.04 -3.44 -7.13
N VAL A 20 7.07 -4.35 -7.31
CA VAL A 20 5.64 -4.01 -7.16
C VAL A 20 5.08 -4.64 -5.88
N LEU A 21 4.63 -3.80 -4.96
CA LEU A 21 3.92 -4.20 -3.74
C LEU A 21 2.41 -4.06 -3.94
N TYR A 22 1.69 -5.18 -3.94
CA TYR A 22 0.23 -5.20 -3.92
C TYR A 22 -0.27 -5.30 -2.48
N LEU A 23 -1.16 -4.39 -2.08
CA LEU A 23 -1.68 -4.30 -0.72
C LEU A 23 -3.21 -4.29 -0.73
N ASP A 24 -3.80 -5.29 -0.08
CA ASP A 24 -5.25 -5.33 0.17
C ASP A 24 -5.63 -4.23 1.18
N ASN A 25 -6.27 -3.17 0.68
CA ASN A 25 -6.65 -2.00 1.48
C ASN A 25 -8.10 -1.57 1.20
N SER A 26 -8.88 -1.19 2.23
CA SER A 26 -8.56 -1.11 3.66
C SER A 26 -8.80 -2.44 4.40
N VAL A 27 -8.63 -2.46 5.73
CA VAL A 27 -9.02 -3.63 6.54
C VAL A 27 -10.46 -4.05 6.21
N GLY A 28 -10.65 -5.33 5.91
CA GLY A 28 -11.88 -5.89 5.35
C GLY A 28 -11.82 -6.23 3.86
N ALA A 29 -10.86 -5.69 3.11
CA ALA A 29 -10.64 -6.03 1.71
C ALA A 29 -9.79 -7.30 1.59
N GLY A 30 -10.21 -8.25 0.74
CA GLY A 30 -9.44 -9.44 0.41
C GLY A 30 -9.01 -10.23 1.64
N PHE A 31 -7.70 -10.35 1.86
CA PHE A 31 -7.11 -11.05 3.01
C PHE A 31 -6.79 -10.13 4.21
N SER A 32 -7.04 -8.83 4.13
CA SER A 32 -6.88 -7.91 5.26
C SER A 32 -8.09 -8.02 6.20
N PHE A 33 -7.89 -8.41 7.47
CA PHE A 33 -8.98 -8.65 8.43
C PHE A 33 -8.79 -7.91 9.76
N THR A 34 -9.87 -7.77 10.51
CA THR A 34 -9.92 -7.14 11.84
C THR A 34 -11.17 -7.57 12.60
N THR A 35 -11.33 -7.18 13.87
CA THR A 35 -12.60 -7.33 14.60
C THR A 35 -13.62 -6.29 14.11
N PRO A 36 -14.93 -6.46 14.33
CA PRO A 36 -15.95 -5.53 13.83
C PRO A 36 -15.73 -4.05 14.21
N GLU A 37 -15.08 -3.78 15.34
CA GLU A 37 -14.79 -2.44 15.82
C GLU A 37 -13.60 -1.79 15.08
N GLY A 38 -12.75 -2.60 14.45
CA GLY A 38 -11.53 -2.18 13.78
C GLY A 38 -11.71 -1.71 12.34
N TYR A 39 -12.91 -1.83 11.76
CA TYR A 39 -13.18 -1.33 10.41
C TYR A 39 -12.98 0.20 10.33
N THR A 40 -12.23 0.63 9.31
CA THR A 40 -11.94 2.05 9.08
C THR A 40 -13.19 2.83 8.70
N ARG A 41 -13.41 3.99 9.32
CA ARG A 41 -14.63 4.82 9.11
C ARG A 41 -14.41 6.09 8.27
N ASN A 42 -13.17 6.44 7.95
CA ASN A 42 -12.86 7.64 7.16
C ASN A 42 -11.47 7.54 6.50
N GLN A 43 -11.20 8.47 5.56
CA GLN A 43 -9.94 8.50 4.80
C GLN A 43 -8.73 8.78 5.70
N THR A 44 -8.85 9.62 6.73
CA THR A 44 -7.74 9.93 7.64
C THR A 44 -7.21 8.68 8.34
N ILE A 45 -8.11 7.79 8.79
CA ILE A 45 -7.71 6.51 9.40
C ILE A 45 -7.05 5.61 8.34
N ILE A 46 -7.60 5.55 7.12
CA ILE A 46 -7.02 4.75 6.03
C ILE A 46 -5.60 5.22 5.70
N GLY A 47 -5.35 6.53 5.60
CA GLY A 47 -4.02 7.08 5.35
C GLY A 47 -3.01 6.70 6.43
N ARG A 48 -3.44 6.74 7.70
CA ARG A 48 -2.62 6.28 8.83
C ARG A 48 -2.32 4.79 8.73
N HIS A 49 -3.31 3.94 8.47
CA HIS A 49 -3.10 2.50 8.35
C HIS A 49 -2.18 2.14 7.18
N LEU A 50 -2.33 2.81 6.03
CA LEU A 50 -1.43 2.66 4.89
C LEU A 50 0.01 3.08 5.25
N TYR A 51 0.19 4.22 5.93
CA TYR A 51 1.51 4.63 6.41
C TYR A 51 2.11 3.60 7.36
N GLU A 52 1.36 3.13 8.36
CA GLU A 52 1.87 2.15 9.33
C GLU A 52 2.24 0.81 8.67
N ALA A 53 1.48 0.38 7.66
CA ALA A 53 1.80 -0.81 6.88
C ALA A 53 3.10 -0.63 6.07
N LEU A 54 3.26 0.51 5.40
CA LEU A 54 4.48 0.82 4.64
C LEU A 54 5.70 1.01 5.55
N TYR A 55 5.53 1.70 6.67
CA TYR A 55 6.58 1.88 7.67
C TYR A 55 7.08 0.52 8.17
N GLN A 56 6.17 -0.38 8.55
CA GLN A 56 6.54 -1.75 8.92
C GLN A 56 7.18 -2.53 7.79
N PHE A 57 6.66 -2.42 6.56
CA PHE A 57 7.26 -3.06 5.38
C PHE A 57 8.73 -2.67 5.22
N PHE A 58 9.06 -1.37 5.24
CA PHE A 58 10.45 -0.95 5.08
C PHE A 58 11.33 -1.24 6.31
N HIS A 59 10.75 -1.48 7.49
CA HIS A 59 11.51 -2.00 8.64
C HIS A 59 11.82 -3.50 8.50
N LEU A 60 10.91 -4.26 7.90
CA LEU A 60 11.12 -5.68 7.61
C LEU A 60 12.06 -5.91 6.42
N PHE A 61 12.04 -5.00 5.45
CA PHE A 61 12.84 -5.04 4.22
C PHE A 61 13.64 -3.74 4.03
N PRO A 62 14.63 -3.48 4.92
CA PRO A 62 15.40 -2.23 4.90
C PRO A 62 16.18 -2.01 3.60
N GLU A 63 16.47 -3.08 2.84
CA GLU A 63 17.11 -3.00 1.52
C GLU A 63 16.30 -2.20 0.48
N PHE A 64 14.99 -2.00 0.70
CA PHE A 64 14.15 -1.20 -0.19
C PHE A 64 13.97 0.25 0.28
N ALA A 65 14.42 0.62 1.48
CA ALA A 65 14.12 1.93 2.08
C ALA A 65 14.77 3.11 1.33
N GLU A 66 15.92 2.88 0.68
CA GLU A 66 16.65 3.88 -0.11
C GLU A 66 16.14 3.99 -1.56
N ASN A 67 15.27 3.10 -2.01
CA ASN A 67 14.73 3.15 -3.38
C ASN A 67 13.75 4.31 -3.53
N ASP A 68 13.65 4.87 -4.74
CA ASP A 68 12.53 5.73 -5.09
C ASP A 68 11.21 4.96 -4.95
N PHE A 69 10.27 5.52 -4.20
CA PHE A 69 9.00 4.91 -3.89
C PHE A 69 7.85 5.66 -4.56
N TYR A 70 6.95 4.93 -5.22
CA TYR A 70 5.80 5.50 -5.90
C TYR A 70 4.50 4.87 -5.41
N LEU A 71 3.48 5.71 -5.19
CA LEU A 71 2.13 5.25 -4.88
C LEU A 71 1.26 5.27 -6.14
N THR A 72 0.68 4.12 -6.48
CA THR A 72 -0.16 3.95 -7.68
C THR A 72 -1.43 3.18 -7.36
N GLY A 73 -2.47 3.37 -8.15
CA GLY A 73 -3.77 2.71 -7.96
C GLY A 73 -4.87 3.35 -8.78
N GLU A 74 -6.02 2.68 -8.85
CA GLU A 74 -7.14 3.05 -9.73
C GLU A 74 -8.45 3.25 -8.93
N SER A 75 -9.43 3.92 -9.56
CA SER A 75 -10.77 4.11 -9.02
C SER A 75 -10.75 4.84 -7.67
N TYR A 76 -11.29 4.25 -6.60
CA TYR A 76 -11.30 4.88 -5.28
C TYR A 76 -9.90 5.06 -4.66
N ALA A 77 -8.87 4.42 -5.23
CA ALA A 77 -7.48 4.70 -4.87
C ALA A 77 -7.09 6.16 -5.15
N GLY A 78 -7.82 6.88 -6.01
CA GLY A 78 -7.68 8.33 -6.17
C GLY A 78 -7.92 9.13 -4.88
N LYS A 79 -8.59 8.55 -3.86
CA LYS A 79 -8.64 9.11 -2.50
C LYS A 79 -7.58 8.51 -1.58
N TYR A 80 -7.30 7.22 -1.70
CA TYR A 80 -6.32 6.54 -0.86
C TYR A 80 -4.90 7.06 -1.07
N ILE A 81 -4.48 7.23 -2.32
CA ILE A 81 -3.11 7.65 -2.68
C ILE A 81 -2.78 9.03 -2.13
N PRO A 82 -3.56 10.11 -2.39
CA PRO A 82 -3.25 11.41 -1.81
C PRO A 82 -3.28 11.42 -0.29
N THR A 83 -4.18 10.63 0.32
CA THR A 83 -4.29 10.55 1.78
C THR A 83 -3.08 9.85 2.40
N ALA A 84 -2.58 8.78 1.77
CA ALA A 84 -1.35 8.09 2.19
C ALA A 84 -0.10 8.95 1.95
N ALA A 85 0.00 9.58 0.78
CA ALA A 85 1.10 10.49 0.45
C ALA A 85 1.19 11.67 1.43
N TYR A 86 0.04 12.25 1.79
CA TYR A 86 -0.03 13.30 2.79
C TYR A 86 0.42 12.83 4.18
N GLU A 87 0.02 11.63 4.62
CA GLU A 87 0.48 11.08 5.89
C GLU A 87 1.99 10.79 5.87
N ILE A 88 2.53 10.21 4.79
CA ILE A 88 3.98 10.01 4.61
C ILE A 88 4.72 11.34 4.71
N HIS A 89 4.28 12.36 3.97
CA HIS A 89 4.90 13.69 3.99
C HIS A 89 4.95 14.26 5.42
N LYS A 90 3.84 14.21 6.16
CA LYS A 90 3.80 14.67 7.55
C LYS A 90 4.75 13.91 8.46
N ARG A 91 4.84 12.59 8.31
CA ARG A 91 5.69 11.73 9.16
C ARG A 91 7.17 11.93 8.85
N ASN A 92 7.53 12.11 7.58
CA ASN A 92 8.90 12.43 7.16
C ASN A 92 9.41 13.75 7.75
N LEU A 93 8.54 14.71 8.08
CA LEU A 93 8.94 15.97 8.74
C LEU A 93 9.31 15.78 10.22
N MET A 94 8.86 14.69 10.86
CA MET A 94 9.01 14.45 12.29
C MET A 94 9.90 13.24 12.63
N SER A 95 10.21 12.39 11.64
CA SER A 95 10.91 11.12 11.81
C SER A 95 12.32 11.15 11.23
N HIS A 96 13.24 10.46 11.88
CA HIS A 96 14.58 10.19 11.33
C HIS A 96 14.53 9.16 10.20
N PHE A 97 13.64 8.17 10.31
CA PHE A 97 13.36 7.23 9.24
C PHE A 97 12.34 7.83 8.28
N LYS A 98 12.67 7.92 6.99
CA LYS A 98 11.82 8.54 5.96
C LYS A 98 11.52 7.52 4.86
N ILE A 99 10.28 7.54 4.39
CA ILE A 99 9.93 6.83 3.14
C ILE A 99 10.26 7.78 1.98
N ASN A 100 11.08 7.33 1.03
CA ASN A 100 11.55 8.10 -0.13
C ASN A 100 10.47 8.20 -1.22
N LEU A 101 9.34 8.84 -0.89
CA LEU A 101 8.19 9.09 -1.78
C LEU A 101 8.43 10.29 -2.70
#